data_AF-A0A6A7LUD2-F1
#
_entry.id   AF-A0A6A7LUD2-F1
#
_cell.length_a   1.000
_cell.length_b   1.000
_cell.length_c   1.000
_cell.angle_alpha   90.00
_cell.angle_beta   90.00
_cell.angle_gamma   90.00
#
_symmetry.space_group_name_H-M   'P 1'
#
loop_
_entity.id
_entity.type
_entity.pdbx_description
1 polymer ?
#
loop_
_entity_poly.entity_id
_entity_poly.type
_entity_poly.pdbx_seq_one_letter_code
_entity_poly.pdbx_strand_id
1 'polypeptide(L)'
;MKQQKWPRLDHRQNGRRRKRYSGDGFRSIRTRQVHHRAARSPGSLSVSRVEQVDRGGAMLTHRENESLTQIGPGTRAGNLMRHYWHPVAARAMLDRHPVHHVTLLGESLVLYRDKRGTLGLLGERCPHRGTSLAWGTIDNEGLRCAQHDWLFNSDGWCIDQPTEPAVSADSGEYRSTAYPVQELGGVVFAYLGPTPAPLLPHYNVLMWDDAIRETNGTVVPCNWLQVMENLLDPLHVECLHGRYFAYVLERKGGAQIKEFMALHHPAPMKKIGFDLFENGILERHVIGTEEDRSWRIGTPSFFPATSLIGGADKGGSVIFVVPLDDTHTWFLLLMAIRTGRPVFQESIPFVEVPGARENGGFILDTANGQDHMAVVTQGTTAHRDDEHLGTSDVGIVLYRQLLNEQMERMEGGQDPMNVRRDPTDHGIIDVPGGEQSLEPVDTRPWSRQRRRWAARHAEGQHGSRDREIDAQAQGTASPAPPPVVREHREVTLR
;
A
#
# COMPACT_ATOMS: atom_id res chain seq x y z
N MET A 1 12.99 -31.49 -40.05
CA MET A 1 11.98 -32.56 -39.84
C MET A 1 11.34 -32.33 -38.48
N LYS A 2 10.04 -32.19 -38.23
CA LYS A 2 8.79 -32.21 -39.00
C LYS A 2 7.84 -31.23 -38.27
N GLN A 3 7.22 -30.31 -39.01
CA GLN A 3 6.08 -29.53 -38.52
C GLN A 3 4.84 -30.43 -38.46
N GLN A 4 4.13 -30.42 -37.33
CA GLN A 4 2.86 -31.15 -37.18
C GLN A 4 1.69 -30.20 -37.47
N LYS A 5 1.04 -30.43 -38.62
CA LYS A 5 -0.17 -29.75 -39.09
C LYS A 5 -1.40 -30.31 -38.37
N TRP A 6 -2.27 -29.43 -37.89
CA TRP A 6 -3.63 -29.76 -37.45
C TRP A 6 -4.60 -29.74 -38.65
N PRO A 7 -5.59 -30.66 -38.72
CA PRO A 7 -6.50 -30.76 -39.86
C PRO A 7 -7.56 -29.65 -39.87
N ARG A 8 -7.78 -29.09 -41.07
CA ARG A 8 -8.87 -28.18 -41.41
C ARG A 8 -10.20 -28.92 -41.33
N LEU A 9 -11.19 -28.35 -40.65
CA LEU A 9 -12.60 -28.77 -40.74
C LEU A 9 -13.35 -27.83 -41.67
N ASP A 10 -14.01 -28.46 -42.63
CA ASP A 10 -14.68 -27.90 -43.79
C ASP A 10 -16.07 -27.33 -43.45
N HIS A 11 -16.44 -26.28 -44.18
CA HIS A 11 -17.73 -25.61 -44.11
C HIS A 11 -18.83 -26.51 -44.68
N ARG A 12 -19.91 -26.73 -43.92
CA ARG A 12 -21.21 -27.08 -44.49
C ARG A 12 -22.29 -26.11 -44.04
N GLN A 13 -22.75 -25.36 -45.03
CA GLN A 13 -23.95 -24.56 -45.05
C GLN A 13 -25.18 -25.41 -44.68
N ASN A 14 -26.08 -24.85 -43.87
CA ASN A 14 -27.50 -25.19 -43.95
C ASN A 14 -28.32 -23.95 -43.60
N GLY A 15 -28.88 -23.34 -44.65
CA GLY A 15 -29.78 -22.21 -44.56
C GLY A 15 -31.16 -22.60 -44.06
N ARG A 16 -31.81 -21.70 -43.32
CA ARG A 16 -33.26 -21.66 -43.16
C ARG A 16 -33.76 -20.21 -43.05
N ARG A 17 -34.30 -19.76 -44.19
CA ARG A 17 -35.48 -18.89 -44.44
C ARG A 17 -35.76 -17.74 -43.45
N ARG A 18 -35.48 -16.52 -43.93
CA ARG A 18 -36.17 -15.27 -43.59
C ARG A 18 -37.65 -15.32 -44.03
N LYS A 19 -38.58 -14.98 -43.13
CA LYS A 19 -39.94 -14.54 -43.51
C LYS A 19 -40.01 -13.02 -43.37
N ARG A 20 -40.21 -12.35 -44.50
CA ARG A 20 -40.71 -10.96 -44.59
C ARG A 20 -42.23 -11.00 -44.40
N TYR A 21 -42.77 -10.07 -43.63
CA TYR A 21 -44.15 -9.64 -43.75
C TYR A 21 -44.15 -8.15 -44.15
N SER A 22 -44.91 -7.87 -45.19
CA SER A 22 -45.22 -6.57 -45.78
C SER A 22 -46.69 -6.25 -45.50
N GLY A 23 -47.03 -4.96 -45.40
CA GLY A 23 -48.40 -4.49 -45.66
C GLY A 23 -48.97 -3.49 -44.65
N ASP A 24 -48.68 -2.21 -44.90
CA ASP A 24 -49.58 -1.04 -44.95
C ASP A 24 -50.73 -0.82 -43.95
N GLY A 25 -50.65 0.35 -43.29
CA GLY A 25 -51.65 1.42 -43.39
C GLY A 25 -52.81 1.42 -42.38
N PHE A 26 -52.88 2.45 -41.51
CA PHE A 26 -53.98 3.44 -41.50
C PHE A 26 -53.76 4.59 -40.50
N ARG A 27 -53.89 5.79 -41.06
CA ARG A 27 -54.35 7.12 -40.56
C ARG A 27 -54.20 7.57 -39.10
N SER A 28 -53.78 8.84 -39.04
CA SER A 28 -53.73 9.78 -37.93
C SER A 28 -55.02 9.94 -37.15
N ILE A 29 -54.92 9.92 -35.82
CA ILE A 29 -55.86 10.56 -34.90
C ILE A 29 -55.05 11.44 -33.95
N ARG A 30 -55.33 12.74 -33.97
CA ARG A 30 -54.86 13.70 -32.96
C ARG A 30 -55.66 13.47 -31.68
N THR A 31 -54.98 13.21 -30.56
CA THR A 31 -55.59 13.37 -29.23
C THR A 31 -54.54 13.72 -28.16
N ARG A 32 -54.72 14.93 -27.61
CA ARG A 32 -54.38 15.45 -26.27
C ARG A 32 -53.12 14.93 -25.56
N GLN A 33 -52.18 15.85 -25.36
CA GLN A 33 -51.16 15.78 -24.29
C GLN A 33 -51.84 15.50 -22.94
N VAL A 34 -51.50 14.36 -22.36
CA VAL A 34 -51.67 14.07 -20.94
C VAL A 34 -50.26 13.92 -20.37
N HIS A 35 -49.88 14.81 -19.46
CA HIS A 35 -48.65 14.69 -18.69
C HIS A 35 -48.72 13.42 -17.84
N HIS A 36 -48.11 12.33 -18.32
CA HIS A 36 -47.80 11.19 -17.48
C HIS A 36 -46.55 11.53 -16.64
N ARG A 37 -46.77 11.75 -15.34
CA ARG A 37 -45.73 11.61 -14.31
C ARG A 37 -45.05 10.25 -14.52
N ALA A 38 -43.76 10.27 -14.84
CA ALA A 38 -42.95 9.07 -14.81
C ALA A 38 -43.00 8.48 -13.39
N ALA A 39 -43.48 7.24 -13.30
CA ALA A 39 -43.39 6.44 -12.10
C ALA A 39 -41.90 6.24 -11.77
N ARG A 40 -41.51 6.57 -10.54
CA ARG A 40 -40.16 6.34 -10.01
C ARG A 40 -39.88 4.84 -10.03
N SER A 41 -38.77 4.44 -10.63
CA SER A 41 -38.22 3.09 -10.49
C SER A 41 -37.96 2.79 -9.00
N PRO A 42 -38.36 1.61 -8.49
CA PRO A 42 -38.04 1.21 -7.12
C PRO A 42 -36.58 0.73 -7.06
N GLY A 43 -35.71 1.55 -6.48
CA GLY A 43 -34.29 1.25 -6.32
C GLY A 43 -33.47 2.42 -5.79
N SER A 44 -34.08 3.37 -5.08
CA SER A 44 -33.32 4.44 -4.44
C SER A 44 -32.54 3.86 -3.26
N LEU A 45 -31.21 3.84 -3.39
CA LEU A 45 -30.27 3.64 -2.28
C LEU A 45 -30.74 4.48 -1.09
N SER A 46 -31.13 3.82 0.00
CA SER A 46 -31.32 4.51 1.27
C SER A 46 -29.93 4.71 1.87
N VAL A 47 -29.31 5.85 1.56
CA VAL A 47 -28.20 6.35 2.36
C VAL A 47 -28.78 6.68 3.73
N SER A 48 -28.63 5.78 4.69
CA SER A 48 -28.96 6.05 6.09
C SER A 48 -28.07 7.19 6.54
N ARG A 49 -28.61 8.42 6.52
CA ARG A 49 -28.09 9.69 7.02
C ARG A 49 -26.61 9.62 7.38
N VAL A 50 -25.75 9.73 6.37
CA VAL A 50 -24.44 10.36 6.55
C VAL A 50 -24.80 11.75 7.07
N GLU A 51 -24.85 11.93 8.39
CA GLU A 51 -24.83 13.27 8.98
C GLU A 51 -23.65 13.93 8.34
N GLN A 52 -23.94 14.97 7.53
CA GLN A 52 -23.01 15.79 6.78
C GLN A 52 -21.60 15.65 7.37
N VAL A 53 -20.79 14.76 6.78
CA VAL A 53 -19.38 15.10 6.66
C VAL A 53 -19.46 16.48 6.04
N ASP A 54 -18.94 17.46 6.77
CA ASP A 54 -19.07 18.86 6.39
C ASP A 54 -18.84 18.94 4.88
N ARG A 55 -19.82 19.48 4.15
CA ARG A 55 -19.69 19.65 2.69
C ARG A 55 -18.49 20.54 2.34
N GLY A 56 -17.81 21.09 3.34
CA GLY A 56 -16.49 21.69 3.29
C GLY A 56 -15.30 20.72 3.15
N GLY A 57 -15.46 19.54 2.55
CA GLY A 57 -14.35 18.93 1.82
C GLY A 57 -14.15 19.73 0.53
N ALA A 58 -13.59 20.94 0.64
CA ALA A 58 -13.31 21.76 -0.54
C ALA A 58 -12.47 20.94 -1.52
N MET A 59 -12.74 21.09 -2.83
CA MET A 59 -11.83 20.62 -3.87
C MET A 59 -10.41 21.04 -3.49
N LEU A 60 -9.44 20.14 -3.66
CA LEU A 60 -8.07 20.49 -3.33
C LEU A 60 -7.66 21.65 -4.20
N THR A 61 -6.99 22.64 -3.62
CA THR A 61 -6.24 23.59 -4.43
C THR A 61 -5.10 22.86 -5.15
N HIS A 62 -4.63 23.44 -6.26
CA HIS A 62 -3.48 22.91 -6.98
C HIS A 62 -2.27 22.62 -6.05
N ARG A 63 -1.99 23.57 -5.15
CA ARG A 63 -0.90 23.45 -4.16
C ARG A 63 -1.13 22.31 -3.15
N GLU A 64 -2.37 22.10 -2.71
CA GLU A 64 -2.69 20.97 -1.83
C GLU A 64 -2.54 19.63 -2.57
N ASN A 65 -2.93 19.56 -3.84
CA ASN A 65 -2.68 18.37 -4.66
C ASN A 65 -1.18 18.08 -4.76
N GLU A 66 -0.36 19.07 -5.14
CA GLU A 66 1.11 18.92 -5.20
C GLU A 66 1.72 18.45 -3.86
N SER A 67 1.24 19.03 -2.75
CA SER A 67 1.69 18.69 -1.39
C SER A 67 1.44 17.21 -1.02
N LEU A 68 0.38 16.60 -1.57
CA LEU A 68 0.04 15.19 -1.36
C LEU A 68 0.73 14.26 -2.37
N THR A 69 1.02 14.73 -3.59
CA THR A 69 1.49 13.87 -4.68
C THR A 69 2.99 13.85 -4.88
N GLN A 70 3.71 14.94 -4.57
CA GLN A 70 5.16 14.99 -4.71
C GLN A 70 5.84 14.20 -3.57
N ILE A 71 6.61 13.19 -3.92
CA ILE A 71 7.19 12.22 -2.98
C ILE A 71 8.73 12.24 -2.93
N GLY A 72 9.37 13.05 -3.78
CA GLY A 72 10.82 13.20 -3.81
C GLY A 72 11.43 13.72 -2.49
N PRO A 73 12.77 13.65 -2.32
CA PRO A 73 13.45 14.17 -1.14
C PRO A 73 13.09 15.64 -0.83
N GLY A 74 12.77 15.94 0.43
CA GLY A 74 12.45 17.29 0.90
C GLY A 74 11.01 17.76 0.65
N THR A 75 10.20 16.98 -0.06
CA THR A 75 8.76 17.24 -0.24
C THR A 75 7.96 16.84 1.00
N ARG A 76 6.77 17.40 1.19
CA ARG A 76 5.95 17.16 2.38
C ARG A 76 5.49 15.70 2.48
N ALA A 77 4.86 15.19 1.42
CA ALA A 77 4.48 13.78 1.35
C ALA A 77 5.69 12.85 1.27
N GLY A 78 6.78 13.24 0.60
CA GLY A 78 8.02 12.46 0.60
C GLY A 78 8.61 12.26 2.00
N ASN A 79 8.62 13.31 2.83
CA ASN A 79 9.05 13.22 4.23
C ASN A 79 8.15 12.27 5.04
N LEU A 80 6.83 12.35 4.86
CA LEU A 80 5.89 11.41 5.50
C LEU A 80 6.17 9.97 5.06
N MET A 81 6.26 9.72 3.75
CA MET A 81 6.44 8.36 3.22
C MET A 81 7.76 7.74 3.68
N ARG A 82 8.83 8.52 3.88
CA ARG A 82 10.12 8.04 4.39
C ARG A 82 10.06 7.47 5.80
N HIS A 83 9.06 7.81 6.61
CA HIS A 83 8.87 7.23 7.95
C HIS A 83 8.37 5.78 7.92
N TYR A 84 8.12 5.22 6.74
CA TYR A 84 7.59 3.86 6.58
C TYR A 84 8.57 2.95 5.83
N TRP A 85 8.47 1.66 6.12
CA TRP A 85 9.13 0.60 5.34
C TRP A 85 8.41 0.41 4.01
N HIS A 86 9.15 0.39 2.91
CA HIS A 86 8.63 0.18 1.57
C HIS A 86 9.15 -1.11 0.97
N PRO A 87 8.30 -1.95 0.35
CA PRO A 87 8.77 -3.00 -0.53
C PRO A 87 9.64 -2.43 -1.65
N VAL A 88 10.80 -3.04 -1.88
CA VAL A 88 11.73 -2.67 -2.97
C VAL A 88 11.97 -3.81 -3.95
N ALA A 89 11.68 -5.05 -3.55
CA ALA A 89 11.73 -6.21 -4.43
C ALA A 89 10.93 -7.38 -3.83
N ALA A 90 10.46 -8.29 -4.69
CA ALA A 90 10.18 -9.65 -4.25
C ALA A 90 11.50 -10.42 -4.12
N ARG A 91 11.62 -11.33 -3.15
CA ARG A 91 12.84 -12.13 -2.95
C ARG A 91 13.30 -12.84 -4.23
N ALA A 92 12.35 -13.43 -4.96
CA ALA A 92 12.64 -14.16 -6.19
C ALA A 92 13.25 -13.31 -7.31
N MET A 93 13.19 -11.97 -7.24
CA MET A 93 13.92 -11.10 -8.16
C MET A 93 15.44 -11.26 -7.92
N LEU A 94 15.88 -11.15 -6.66
CA LEU A 94 17.29 -11.27 -6.27
C LEU A 94 17.86 -12.67 -6.51
N ASP A 95 17.04 -13.71 -6.42
CA ASP A 95 17.46 -15.08 -6.74
C ASP A 95 17.81 -15.24 -8.23
N ARG A 96 17.19 -14.44 -9.12
CA ARG A 96 17.50 -14.44 -10.56
C ARG A 96 18.71 -13.57 -10.87
N HIS A 97 18.76 -12.37 -10.30
CA HIS A 97 19.86 -11.41 -10.49
C HIS A 97 20.21 -10.77 -9.14
N PRO A 98 21.42 -10.98 -8.60
CA PRO A 98 21.73 -10.56 -7.23
C PRO A 98 21.96 -9.04 -7.09
N VAL A 99 21.88 -8.27 -8.17
CA VAL A 99 21.99 -6.80 -8.21
C VAL A 99 20.83 -6.25 -9.02
N HIS A 100 20.09 -5.31 -8.45
CA HIS A 100 18.92 -4.68 -9.06
C HIS A 100 18.94 -3.17 -8.90
N HIS A 101 18.60 -2.47 -9.98
CA HIS A 101 18.21 -1.07 -9.90
C HIS A 101 16.85 -0.95 -9.19
N VAL A 102 16.74 0.04 -8.31
CA VAL A 102 15.52 0.36 -7.56
C VAL A 102 15.29 1.86 -7.65
N THR A 103 14.08 2.25 -8.04
CA THR A 103 13.59 3.62 -7.85
C THR A 103 12.62 3.62 -6.68
N LEU A 104 12.84 4.48 -5.69
CA LEU A 104 11.96 4.58 -4.54
C LEU A 104 11.93 6.01 -4.02
N LEU A 105 10.73 6.58 -3.84
CA LEU A 105 10.54 7.95 -3.34
C LEU A 105 11.41 9.00 -4.07
N GLY A 106 11.50 8.86 -5.40
CA GLY A 106 12.26 9.73 -6.30
C GLY A 106 13.77 9.50 -6.31
N GLU A 107 14.29 8.53 -5.53
CA GLU A 107 15.72 8.23 -5.48
C GLU A 107 16.11 7.03 -6.36
N SER A 108 17.31 7.09 -6.92
CA SER A 108 17.91 6.02 -7.72
C SER A 108 18.89 5.22 -6.87
N LEU A 109 18.56 3.95 -6.63
CA LEU A 109 19.21 3.06 -5.69
C LEU A 109 19.64 1.75 -6.36
N VAL A 110 20.51 1.00 -5.69
CA VAL A 110 20.89 -0.37 -6.06
C VAL A 110 20.68 -1.31 -4.89
N LEU A 111 19.79 -2.29 -5.07
CA LEU A 111 19.59 -3.40 -4.14
C LEU A 111 20.52 -4.52 -4.54
N TYR A 112 21.19 -5.15 -3.58
CA TYR A 112 22.01 -6.32 -3.85
C TYR A 112 21.92 -7.36 -2.73
N ARG A 113 22.27 -8.61 -3.08
CA ARG A 113 22.54 -9.70 -2.12
C ARG A 113 23.97 -10.19 -2.31
N ASP A 114 24.81 -10.06 -1.29
CA ASP A 114 26.21 -10.51 -1.35
C ASP A 114 26.34 -12.05 -1.33
N LYS A 115 27.57 -12.59 -1.49
CA LYS A 115 27.79 -14.06 -1.45
C LYS A 115 27.57 -14.68 -0.07
N ARG A 116 27.52 -13.87 0.99
CA ARG A 116 27.17 -14.31 2.36
C ARG A 116 25.66 -14.29 2.60
N GLY A 117 24.88 -13.72 1.69
CA GLY A 117 23.44 -13.60 1.77
C GLY A 117 22.95 -12.29 2.39
N THR A 118 23.86 -11.36 2.72
CA THR A 118 23.54 -10.04 3.28
C THR A 118 22.88 -9.19 2.22
N LEU A 119 21.78 -8.51 2.59
CA LEU A 119 21.12 -7.54 1.75
C LEU A 119 21.72 -6.14 1.99
N GLY A 120 21.92 -5.39 0.92
CA GLY A 120 22.28 -3.97 0.99
C GLY A 120 21.49 -3.15 -0.03
N LEU A 121 21.15 -1.93 0.33
CA LEU A 121 20.53 -0.95 -0.55
C LEU A 121 21.37 0.33 -0.52
N LEU A 122 22.04 0.62 -1.63
CA LEU A 122 22.95 1.75 -1.76
C LEU A 122 22.40 2.80 -2.71
N GLY A 123 22.89 4.04 -2.59
CA GLY A 123 22.76 5.03 -3.66
C GLY A 123 23.37 4.47 -4.95
N GLU A 124 22.70 4.65 -6.10
CA GLU A 124 23.16 4.04 -7.35
C GLU A 124 24.52 4.58 -7.80
N ARG A 125 24.81 5.86 -7.56
CA ARG A 125 26.02 6.50 -8.06
C ARG A 125 27.19 6.24 -7.12
N CYS A 126 28.22 5.57 -7.62
CA CYS A 126 29.46 5.34 -6.88
C CYS A 126 30.08 6.69 -6.44
N PRO A 127 30.45 6.86 -5.16
CA PRO A 127 30.99 8.12 -4.65
C PRO A 127 32.35 8.52 -5.27
N HIS A 128 33.04 7.60 -5.97
CA HIS A 128 34.29 7.93 -6.66
C HIS A 128 34.08 8.82 -7.90
N ARG A 129 33.33 8.36 -8.92
CA ARG A 129 33.10 9.11 -10.18
C ARG A 129 31.66 9.06 -10.70
N GLY A 130 30.72 8.59 -9.88
CA GLY A 130 29.31 8.55 -10.22
C GLY A 130 28.88 7.42 -11.17
N THR A 131 29.74 6.44 -11.46
CA THR A 131 29.36 5.23 -12.20
C THR A 131 28.27 4.48 -11.46
N SER A 132 27.27 4.00 -12.20
CA SER A 132 26.15 3.25 -11.64
C SER A 132 26.64 1.91 -11.06
N LEU A 133 26.40 1.73 -9.77
CA LEU A 133 26.64 0.50 -9.02
C LEU A 133 25.66 -0.62 -9.41
N ALA A 134 24.57 -0.33 -10.13
CA ALA A 134 23.69 -1.36 -10.68
C ALA A 134 24.40 -2.30 -11.68
N TRP A 135 25.55 -1.87 -12.21
CA TRP A 135 26.45 -2.68 -13.04
C TRP A 135 27.58 -3.35 -12.26
N GLY A 136 27.59 -3.19 -10.93
CA GLY A 136 28.59 -3.75 -10.05
C GLY A 136 28.56 -5.28 -10.00
N THR A 137 29.62 -5.86 -9.43
CA THR A 137 29.73 -7.30 -9.22
C THR A 137 29.62 -7.64 -7.74
N ILE A 138 29.05 -8.81 -7.46
CA ILE A 138 28.85 -9.27 -6.09
C ILE A 138 30.15 -9.82 -5.51
N ASP A 139 30.54 -9.28 -4.36
CA ASP A 139 31.65 -9.75 -3.53
C ASP A 139 31.11 -10.55 -2.32
N ASN A 140 32.00 -11.08 -1.49
CA ASN A 140 31.65 -11.73 -0.24
C ASN A 140 31.02 -10.78 0.78
N GLU A 141 31.46 -9.51 0.79
CA GLU A 141 31.10 -8.53 1.84
C GLU A 141 30.50 -7.25 1.27
N GLY A 142 29.98 -7.30 0.04
CA GLY A 142 29.43 -6.10 -0.58
C GLY A 142 29.26 -6.13 -2.09
N LEU A 143 29.10 -4.93 -2.64
CA LEU A 143 28.95 -4.65 -4.07
C LEU A 143 30.17 -3.89 -4.59
N ARG A 144 30.83 -4.47 -5.60
CA ARG A 144 32.06 -3.97 -6.20
C ARG A 144 31.75 -3.15 -7.46
N CYS A 145 32.17 -1.89 -7.47
CA CYS A 145 31.95 -0.98 -8.60
C CYS A 145 32.70 -1.48 -9.85
N ALA A 146 32.00 -1.58 -10.99
CA ALA A 146 32.57 -2.13 -12.21
C ALA A 146 33.68 -1.30 -12.87
N GLN A 147 33.87 -0.04 -12.45
CA GLN A 147 34.83 0.86 -13.11
C GLN A 147 36.25 0.78 -12.53
N HIS A 148 36.38 0.98 -11.21
CA HIS A 148 37.67 1.02 -10.52
C HIS A 148 37.68 0.10 -9.29
N ASP A 149 36.72 -0.82 -9.23
CA ASP A 149 36.75 -1.94 -8.29
C ASP A 149 36.64 -1.58 -6.80
N TRP A 150 36.12 -0.40 -6.48
CA TRP A 150 35.81 -0.02 -5.11
C TRP A 150 34.66 -0.87 -4.57
N LEU A 151 34.84 -1.47 -3.39
CA LEU A 151 33.88 -2.36 -2.74
C LEU A 151 33.13 -1.64 -1.64
N PHE A 152 31.80 -1.69 -1.68
CA PHE A 152 30.92 -1.09 -0.67
C PHE A 152 30.14 -2.15 0.09
N ASN A 153 30.16 -2.10 1.43
CA ASN A 153 29.35 -2.98 2.27
C ASN A 153 27.90 -2.47 2.43
N SER A 154 27.06 -3.20 3.16
CA SER A 154 25.63 -2.89 3.33
C SER A 154 25.36 -1.58 4.07
N ASP A 155 26.31 -1.10 4.86
CA ASP A 155 26.25 0.19 5.55
C ASP A 155 26.76 1.37 4.68
N GLY A 156 27.15 1.05 3.44
CA GLY A 156 27.65 2.00 2.44
C GLY A 156 29.13 2.33 2.55
N TRP A 157 29.86 1.74 3.50
CA TRP A 157 31.29 2.00 3.67
C TRP A 157 32.09 1.40 2.53
N CYS A 158 33.00 2.18 1.96
CA CYS A 158 34.02 1.66 1.05
C CYS A 158 35.05 0.85 1.85
N ILE A 159 35.02 -0.47 1.73
CA ILE A 159 35.84 -1.40 2.52
C ILE A 159 37.06 -1.95 1.78
N ASP A 160 37.14 -1.74 0.46
CA ASP A 160 38.29 -2.13 -0.35
C ASP A 160 38.42 -1.22 -1.59
N GLN A 161 39.66 -0.85 -1.93
CA GLN A 161 40.04 0.10 -3.00
C GLN A 161 41.32 -0.39 -3.69
N PRO A 162 41.27 -1.48 -4.46
CA PRO A 162 42.47 -2.19 -4.91
C PRO A 162 43.34 -1.39 -5.90
N THR A 163 42.79 -0.32 -6.49
CA THR A 163 43.52 0.57 -7.39
C THR A 163 44.22 1.72 -6.67
N GLU A 164 43.94 1.93 -5.38
CA GLU A 164 44.52 3.03 -4.60
C GLU A 164 45.79 2.60 -3.85
N PRO A 165 46.76 3.50 -3.62
CA PRO A 165 47.95 3.18 -2.82
C PRO A 165 47.57 2.83 -1.38
N ALA A 166 48.21 1.80 -0.80
CA ALA A 166 47.93 1.31 0.56
C ALA A 166 48.01 2.37 1.70
N VAL A 167 48.63 3.53 1.43
CA VAL A 167 48.73 4.66 2.37
C VAL A 167 47.40 5.40 2.52
N SER A 168 46.41 5.18 1.64
CA SER A 168 45.05 5.72 1.79
C SER A 168 44.12 4.83 2.63
N ALA A 169 44.54 3.62 3.02
CA ALA A 169 43.69 2.57 3.60
C ALA A 169 43.09 2.88 4.99
N ASP A 170 43.40 4.03 5.59
CA ASP A 170 42.61 4.63 6.67
C ASP A 170 41.29 5.28 6.14
N SER A 171 40.78 4.80 5.00
CA SER A 171 39.83 5.43 4.08
C SER A 171 38.35 5.43 4.52
N GLY A 172 38.07 5.52 5.82
CA GLY A 172 36.71 5.70 6.35
C GLY A 172 36.02 7.01 5.90
N GLU A 173 36.52 7.68 4.86
CA GLU A 173 35.97 8.91 4.30
C GLU A 173 34.91 8.65 3.21
N TYR A 174 35.02 7.55 2.46
CA TYR A 174 34.14 7.31 1.31
C TYR A 174 32.97 6.41 1.66
N ARG A 175 31.77 6.98 1.58
CA ARG A 175 30.53 6.30 1.89
C ARG A 175 29.50 6.54 0.80
N SER A 176 28.89 5.46 0.31
CA SER A 176 27.66 5.56 -0.47
C SER A 176 26.48 5.78 0.48
N THR A 177 25.42 6.46 0.02
CA THR A 177 24.14 6.43 0.73
C THR A 177 23.76 4.97 0.95
N ALA A 178 23.30 4.61 2.14
CA ALA A 178 22.87 3.26 2.47
C ALA A 178 21.62 3.31 3.34
N TYR A 179 20.70 2.39 3.09
CA TYR A 179 19.43 2.29 3.81
C TYR A 179 19.28 0.91 4.44
N PRO A 180 18.70 0.81 5.66
CA PRO A 180 18.34 -0.47 6.25
C PRO A 180 17.42 -1.28 5.33
N VAL A 181 17.72 -2.57 5.20
CA VAL A 181 16.94 -3.54 4.42
C VAL A 181 16.56 -4.72 5.31
N GLN A 182 15.32 -5.17 5.19
CA GLN A 182 14.83 -6.38 5.87
C GLN A 182 14.01 -7.23 4.90
N GLU A 183 13.98 -8.54 5.13
CA GLU A 183 13.19 -9.48 4.33
C GLU A 183 12.12 -10.13 5.20
N LEU A 184 10.86 -10.11 4.75
CA LEU A 184 9.74 -10.74 5.44
C LEU A 184 8.71 -11.29 4.44
N GLY A 185 8.28 -12.53 4.63
CA GLY A 185 7.22 -13.15 3.83
C GLY A 185 7.51 -13.26 2.32
N GLY A 186 8.78 -13.26 1.91
CA GLY A 186 9.19 -13.26 0.50
C GLY A 186 9.27 -11.88 -0.14
N VAL A 187 9.14 -10.80 0.65
CA VAL A 187 9.26 -9.41 0.21
C VAL A 187 10.48 -8.77 0.88
N VAL A 188 11.24 -8.00 0.12
CA VAL A 188 12.39 -7.21 0.60
C VAL A 188 11.91 -5.78 0.81
N PHE A 189 12.09 -5.25 2.02
CA PHE A 189 11.69 -3.93 2.44
C PHE A 189 12.90 -3.05 2.72
N ALA A 190 12.76 -1.76 2.45
CA ALA A 190 13.77 -0.75 2.78
C ALA A 190 13.16 0.40 3.58
N TYR A 191 13.98 1.03 4.43
CA TYR A 191 13.60 2.19 5.22
C TYR A 191 14.48 3.38 4.89
N LEU A 192 13.88 4.46 4.37
CA LEU A 192 14.58 5.63 3.85
C LEU A 192 14.53 6.84 4.80
N GLY A 193 13.97 6.65 6.00
CA GLY A 193 13.67 7.72 6.94
C GLY A 193 14.68 7.95 8.05
N PRO A 194 14.31 8.80 9.03
CA PRO A 194 15.17 9.13 10.17
C PRO A 194 15.51 7.92 11.05
N THR A 195 16.72 7.91 11.61
CA THR A 195 17.17 6.90 12.58
C THR A 195 16.71 7.23 14.00
N PRO A 196 16.51 6.23 14.88
CA PRO A 196 16.56 4.78 14.60
C PRO A 196 15.39 4.36 13.69
N ALA A 197 15.55 3.35 12.83
CA ALA A 197 14.41 2.87 12.03
C ALA A 197 13.29 2.31 12.94
N PRO A 198 11.99 2.47 12.58
CA PRO A 198 10.92 1.75 13.27
C PRO A 198 11.00 0.25 12.96
N LEU A 199 10.26 -0.55 13.72
CA LEU A 199 10.05 -1.95 13.43
C LEU A 199 9.37 -2.14 12.07
N LEU A 200 9.78 -3.17 11.33
CA LEU A 200 9.10 -3.59 10.12
C LEU A 200 7.68 -4.08 10.48
N PRO A 201 6.61 -3.55 9.87
CA PRO A 201 5.26 -3.98 10.20
C PRO A 201 5.03 -5.46 9.91
N HIS A 202 4.66 -6.22 10.95
CA HIS A 202 4.36 -7.65 10.84
C HIS A 202 2.91 -7.86 10.40
N TYR A 203 2.60 -7.62 9.12
CA TYR A 203 1.32 -8.03 8.55
C TYR A 203 1.21 -9.56 8.60
N ASN A 204 0.20 -10.11 9.30
CA ASN A 204 0.15 -11.55 9.61
C ASN A 204 0.19 -12.46 8.36
N VAL A 205 -0.32 -11.99 7.22
CA VAL A 205 -0.28 -12.67 5.92
C VAL A 205 1.15 -13.00 5.47
N LEU A 206 2.12 -12.17 5.85
CA LEU A 206 3.55 -12.38 5.60
C LEU A 206 4.17 -13.43 6.53
N MET A 207 3.49 -13.76 7.63
CA MET A 207 4.04 -14.51 8.75
C MET A 207 3.40 -15.89 8.99
N TRP A 208 2.24 -16.18 8.40
CA TRP A 208 1.61 -17.51 8.48
C TRP A 208 2.57 -18.65 8.10
N ASP A 209 2.71 -19.63 8.97
CA ASP A 209 3.53 -20.83 8.78
C ASP A 209 2.82 -21.90 7.96
N ASP A 210 1.50 -21.76 7.79
CA ASP A 210 0.63 -22.71 7.12
C ASP A 210 0.10 -22.23 5.76
N ALA A 211 0.78 -21.25 5.14
CA ALA A 211 0.34 -20.65 3.89
C ALA A 211 1.34 -20.82 2.73
N ILE A 212 0.80 -21.11 1.54
CA ILE A 212 1.53 -20.95 0.27
C ILE A 212 1.37 -19.51 -0.19
N ARG A 213 2.48 -18.89 -0.56
CA ARG A 213 2.52 -17.49 -1.02
C ARG A 213 2.89 -17.39 -2.48
N GLU A 214 2.39 -16.35 -3.12
CA GLU A 214 2.89 -15.84 -4.39
C GLU A 214 2.89 -14.33 -4.38
N THR A 215 3.80 -13.75 -5.18
CA THR A 215 3.91 -12.30 -5.36
C THR A 215 3.72 -11.96 -6.82
N ASN A 216 2.99 -10.88 -7.07
CA ASN A 216 2.81 -10.34 -8.41
C ASN A 216 2.94 -8.81 -8.34
N GLY A 217 3.57 -8.21 -9.34
CA GLY A 217 3.81 -6.77 -9.36
C GLY A 217 3.61 -6.16 -10.72
N THR A 218 3.13 -4.92 -10.76
CA THR A 218 3.05 -4.10 -11.97
C THR A 218 3.47 -2.68 -11.65
N VAL A 219 4.27 -2.07 -12.53
CA VAL A 219 4.50 -0.62 -12.48
C VAL A 219 3.32 0.04 -13.17
N VAL A 220 2.59 0.86 -12.44
CA VAL A 220 1.48 1.68 -12.92
C VAL A 220 2.04 3.06 -13.25
N PRO A 221 1.89 3.55 -14.49
CA PRO A 221 2.45 4.83 -14.94
C PRO A 221 1.60 6.03 -14.47
N CYS A 222 1.38 6.09 -13.16
CA CYS A 222 0.63 7.14 -12.51
C CYS A 222 1.11 7.34 -11.06
N ASN A 223 0.86 8.52 -10.49
CA ASN A 223 1.14 8.87 -9.10
C ASN A 223 0.46 7.90 -8.12
N TRP A 224 1.09 7.64 -6.97
CA TRP A 224 0.65 6.64 -5.99
C TRP A 224 -0.73 6.94 -5.38
N LEU A 225 -1.08 8.22 -5.23
CA LEU A 225 -2.27 8.63 -4.48
C LEU A 225 -3.56 8.15 -5.15
N GLN A 226 -3.65 8.18 -6.48
CA GLN A 226 -4.86 7.70 -7.17
C GLN A 226 -5.01 6.18 -7.11
N VAL A 227 -3.90 5.43 -7.02
CA VAL A 227 -3.94 3.98 -6.81
C VAL A 227 -4.49 3.67 -5.43
N MET A 228 -4.03 4.40 -4.40
CA MET A 228 -4.53 4.23 -3.04
C MET A 228 -6.00 4.68 -2.89
N GLU A 229 -6.40 5.77 -3.55
CA GLU A 229 -7.78 6.24 -3.57
C GLU A 229 -8.72 5.23 -4.25
N ASN A 230 -8.28 4.58 -5.34
CA ASN A 230 -9.05 3.50 -5.98
C ASN A 230 -9.29 2.34 -5.02
N LEU A 231 -8.29 1.95 -4.21
CA LEU A 231 -8.42 0.91 -3.19
C LEU A 231 -9.36 1.28 -2.03
N LEU A 232 -9.71 2.56 -1.88
CA LEU A 232 -10.60 3.08 -0.83
C LEU A 232 -12.03 3.36 -1.34
N ASP A 233 -12.33 3.03 -2.60
CA ASP A 233 -13.68 3.15 -3.16
C ASP A 233 -14.39 1.77 -3.23
N PRO A 234 -15.28 1.41 -2.30
CA PRO A 234 -16.02 0.14 -2.38
C PRO A 234 -16.84 0.00 -3.68
N LEU A 235 -17.34 1.11 -4.24
CA LEU A 235 -18.27 1.05 -5.36
C LEU A 235 -17.58 0.71 -6.68
N HIS A 236 -16.28 0.97 -6.85
CA HIS A 236 -15.58 0.56 -8.06
C HIS A 236 -15.66 -0.95 -8.25
N VAL A 237 -15.70 -1.75 -7.17
CA VAL A 237 -15.83 -3.21 -7.26
C VAL A 237 -17.14 -3.61 -7.97
N GLU A 238 -18.27 -3.01 -7.59
CA GLU A 238 -19.56 -3.27 -8.26
C GLU A 238 -19.57 -2.75 -9.71
N CYS A 239 -19.04 -1.54 -9.90
CA CYS A 239 -19.12 -0.83 -11.18
C CYS A 239 -18.16 -1.44 -12.23
N LEU A 240 -16.90 -1.53 -11.86
CA LEU A 240 -15.77 -1.92 -12.71
C LEU A 240 -15.69 -3.44 -12.80
N HIS A 241 -15.55 -4.11 -11.66
CA HIS A 241 -15.36 -5.56 -11.63
C HIS A 241 -16.64 -6.38 -11.75
N GLY A 242 -17.81 -5.75 -11.62
CA GLY A 242 -19.11 -6.39 -11.89
C GLY A 242 -19.67 -6.00 -13.25
N ARG A 243 -20.29 -4.81 -13.31
CA ARG A 243 -21.08 -4.37 -14.47
C ARG A 243 -20.23 -4.15 -15.72
N TYR A 244 -19.10 -3.44 -15.60
CA TYR A 244 -18.22 -3.18 -16.73
C TYR A 244 -17.50 -4.46 -17.20
N PHE A 245 -17.10 -5.33 -16.27
CA PHE A 245 -16.54 -6.64 -16.60
C PHE A 245 -17.50 -7.47 -17.47
N ALA A 246 -18.77 -7.57 -17.08
CA ALA A 246 -19.79 -8.25 -17.87
C ALA A 246 -19.87 -7.68 -19.30
N TYR A 247 -19.86 -6.36 -19.45
CA TYR A 247 -19.82 -5.69 -20.75
C TYR A 247 -18.57 -6.04 -21.58
N VAL A 248 -17.39 -6.13 -20.96
CA VAL A 248 -16.16 -6.54 -21.66
C VAL A 248 -16.29 -7.98 -22.18
N LEU A 249 -16.82 -8.90 -21.37
CA LEU A 249 -17.01 -10.29 -21.77
C LEU A 249 -18.05 -10.44 -22.90
N GLU A 250 -19.11 -9.63 -22.91
CA GLU A 250 -20.06 -9.54 -24.03
C GLU A 250 -19.37 -9.20 -25.34
N ARG A 251 -18.48 -8.21 -25.31
CA ARG A 251 -17.70 -7.82 -26.49
C ARG A 251 -16.72 -8.89 -26.96
N LYS A 252 -16.31 -9.82 -26.08
CA LYS A 252 -15.44 -10.96 -26.40
C LYS A 252 -16.18 -12.21 -26.88
N GLY A 253 -17.47 -12.10 -27.19
CA GLY A 253 -18.28 -13.21 -27.71
C GLY A 253 -19.05 -13.97 -26.63
N GLY A 254 -19.01 -13.50 -25.38
CA GLY A 254 -19.96 -13.87 -24.32
C GLY A 254 -19.88 -15.30 -23.78
N ALA A 255 -18.90 -16.09 -24.21
CA ALA A 255 -18.75 -17.50 -23.79
C ALA A 255 -18.60 -17.66 -22.27
N GLN A 256 -18.00 -16.67 -21.59
CA GLN A 256 -17.71 -16.69 -20.15
C GLN A 256 -18.73 -15.93 -19.29
N ILE A 257 -19.69 -15.21 -19.89
CA ILE A 257 -20.60 -14.35 -19.11
C ILE A 257 -21.46 -15.16 -18.16
N LYS A 258 -22.00 -16.30 -18.60
CA LYS A 258 -22.91 -17.09 -17.77
C LYS A 258 -22.20 -17.59 -16.50
N GLU A 259 -20.98 -18.07 -16.65
CA GLU A 259 -20.14 -18.54 -15.55
C GLU A 259 -19.69 -17.37 -14.66
N PHE A 260 -19.23 -16.29 -15.28
CA PHE A 260 -18.85 -15.07 -14.58
C PHE A 260 -20.02 -14.51 -13.74
N MET A 261 -21.20 -14.33 -14.32
CA MET A 261 -22.37 -13.84 -13.62
C MET A 261 -22.80 -14.81 -12.51
N ALA A 262 -22.70 -16.13 -12.72
CA ALA A 262 -23.00 -17.10 -11.67
C ALA A 262 -22.07 -17.01 -10.46
N LEU A 263 -20.78 -16.69 -10.67
CA LEU A 263 -19.76 -16.59 -9.62
C LEU A 263 -19.67 -15.19 -8.99
N HIS A 264 -19.93 -14.15 -9.76
CA HIS A 264 -19.69 -12.75 -9.40
C HIS A 264 -20.96 -11.91 -9.41
N HIS A 265 -22.15 -12.54 -9.40
CA HIS A 265 -23.47 -11.91 -9.44
C HIS A 265 -23.44 -10.57 -8.68
N PRO A 266 -23.37 -9.42 -9.38
CA PRO A 266 -23.11 -8.14 -8.73
C PRO A 266 -24.41 -7.71 -8.09
N ALA A 267 -24.69 -8.24 -6.91
CA ALA A 267 -25.74 -7.75 -6.06
C ALA A 267 -25.33 -6.33 -5.64
N PRO A 268 -26.16 -5.32 -5.95
CA PRO A 268 -25.77 -3.93 -5.74
C PRO A 268 -25.52 -3.68 -4.25
N MET A 269 -24.46 -2.94 -3.96
CA MET A 269 -24.17 -2.51 -2.61
C MET A 269 -25.33 -1.62 -2.13
N LYS A 270 -26.00 -2.05 -1.06
CA LYS A 270 -27.13 -1.34 -0.46
C LYS A 270 -26.68 -0.18 0.41
N LYS A 271 -25.47 -0.28 0.97
CA LYS A 271 -24.89 0.66 1.92
C LYS A 271 -23.37 0.55 1.90
N ILE A 272 -22.70 1.67 2.09
CA ILE A 272 -21.25 1.78 2.30
C ILE A 272 -20.99 2.56 3.59
N GLY A 273 -19.82 2.35 4.21
CA GLY A 273 -19.42 3.00 5.44
C GLY A 273 -17.90 3.01 5.59
N PHE A 274 -17.40 3.95 6.38
CA PHE A 274 -15.97 4.11 6.64
C PHE A 274 -15.76 4.45 8.11
N ASP A 275 -14.80 3.79 8.75
CA ASP A 275 -14.40 4.07 10.13
C ASP A 275 -12.89 4.27 10.21
N LEU A 276 -12.44 5.17 11.07
CA LEU A 276 -11.03 5.17 11.46
C LEU A 276 -10.79 4.12 12.53
N PHE A 277 -9.65 3.44 12.40
CA PHE A 277 -9.10 2.60 13.44
C PHE A 277 -7.65 2.98 13.71
N GLU A 278 -7.03 2.31 14.68
CA GLU A 278 -5.67 2.64 15.14
C GLU A 278 -4.62 2.63 14.04
N ASN A 279 -4.79 1.84 12.98
CA ASN A 279 -3.82 1.74 11.88
C ASN A 279 -4.30 2.27 10.53
N GLY A 280 -5.49 2.87 10.41
CA GLY A 280 -5.95 3.45 9.15
C GLY A 280 -7.46 3.56 9.03
N ILE A 281 -8.00 3.16 7.88
CA ILE A 281 -9.41 3.23 7.53
C ILE A 281 -9.98 1.81 7.35
N LEU A 282 -11.16 1.54 7.91
CA LEU A 282 -11.96 0.37 7.61
C LEU A 282 -13.03 0.76 6.58
N GLU A 283 -12.99 0.14 5.41
CA GLU A 283 -14.06 0.20 4.42
C GLU A 283 -15.13 -0.85 4.76
N ARG A 284 -16.40 -0.47 4.68
CA ARG A 284 -17.53 -1.36 4.93
C ARG A 284 -18.57 -1.25 3.83
N HIS A 285 -19.19 -2.38 3.50
CA HIS A 285 -20.31 -2.40 2.58
C HIS A 285 -21.32 -3.49 2.92
N VAL A 286 -22.59 -3.26 2.57
CA VAL A 286 -23.69 -4.22 2.69
C VAL A 286 -24.12 -4.65 1.31
N ILE A 287 -24.08 -5.95 1.04
CA ILE A 287 -24.67 -6.55 -0.16
C ILE A 287 -25.98 -7.26 0.23
N GLY A 288 -25.90 -8.19 1.18
CA GLY A 288 -27.03 -8.93 1.72
C GLY A 288 -27.67 -8.16 2.87
N THR A 289 -27.06 -8.26 4.04
CA THR A 289 -27.57 -7.72 5.30
C THR A 289 -26.44 -7.13 6.14
N GLU A 290 -26.76 -6.39 7.21
CA GLU A 290 -25.74 -5.80 8.09
C GLU A 290 -25.02 -6.84 8.97
N GLU A 291 -25.47 -8.09 8.94
CA GLU A 291 -24.79 -9.23 9.55
C GLU A 291 -23.61 -9.76 8.70
N ASP A 292 -23.49 -9.31 7.44
CA ASP A 292 -22.40 -9.70 6.55
C ASP A 292 -21.03 -9.27 7.10
N ARG A 293 -20.00 -10.10 6.87
CA ARG A 293 -18.62 -9.82 7.29
C ARG A 293 -18.12 -8.46 6.79
N SER A 294 -18.45 -8.10 5.54
CA SER A 294 -18.09 -6.82 4.93
C SER A 294 -18.65 -5.60 5.66
N TRP A 295 -19.74 -5.77 6.43
CA TRP A 295 -20.31 -4.71 7.26
C TRP A 295 -19.86 -4.82 8.72
N ARG A 296 -19.77 -6.03 9.29
CA ARG A 296 -19.39 -6.24 10.70
C ARG A 296 -17.91 -6.04 10.99
N ILE A 297 -17.04 -6.51 10.09
CA ILE A 297 -15.59 -6.44 10.25
C ILE A 297 -15.01 -5.30 9.39
N GLY A 298 -15.43 -5.23 8.13
CA GLY A 298 -14.86 -4.32 7.15
C GLY A 298 -13.54 -4.81 6.55
N THR A 299 -13.06 -4.10 5.54
CA THR A 299 -11.79 -4.31 4.86
C THR A 299 -10.83 -3.20 5.27
N PRO A 300 -9.67 -3.51 5.87
CA PRO A 300 -8.74 -2.49 6.33
C PRO A 300 -7.81 -1.98 5.22
N SER A 301 -7.69 -0.67 5.16
CA SER A 301 -6.64 0.07 4.48
C SER A 301 -5.75 0.71 5.53
N PHE A 302 -4.54 0.18 5.64
CA PHE A 302 -3.51 0.59 6.58
C PHE A 302 -2.75 1.80 6.04
N PHE A 303 -2.63 2.81 6.88
CA PHE A 303 -1.84 3.99 6.57
C PHE A 303 -0.33 3.66 6.54
N PRO A 304 0.46 4.22 5.60
CA PRO A 304 0.02 5.16 4.58
C PRO A 304 -0.58 4.47 3.36
N ALA A 305 -0.04 3.35 2.88
CA ALA A 305 -0.28 2.90 1.50
C ALA A 305 -0.33 1.37 1.36
N THR A 306 -0.99 0.69 2.31
CA THR A 306 -1.11 -0.77 2.33
C THR A 306 -2.57 -1.19 2.53
N SER A 307 -3.09 -2.14 1.78
CA SER A 307 -4.45 -2.69 1.98
C SER A 307 -4.40 -4.19 2.17
N LEU A 308 -5.19 -4.72 3.12
CA LEU A 308 -5.31 -6.16 3.35
C LEU A 308 -6.71 -6.61 2.93
N ILE A 309 -6.75 -7.61 2.04
CA ILE A 309 -7.98 -8.15 1.45
C ILE A 309 -8.06 -9.65 1.75
N GLY A 310 -9.27 -10.20 1.83
CA GLY A 310 -9.52 -11.62 2.08
C GLY A 310 -9.93 -11.91 3.51
N GLY A 311 -9.95 -13.20 3.87
CA GLY A 311 -10.39 -13.69 5.18
C GLY A 311 -9.38 -14.69 5.74
N ALA A 312 -8.88 -14.44 6.97
CA ALA A 312 -7.79 -15.24 7.55
C ALA A 312 -8.12 -16.72 7.79
N ASP A 313 -9.37 -17.15 7.56
CA ASP A 313 -9.81 -18.54 7.55
C ASP A 313 -9.35 -19.31 6.30
N LYS A 314 -9.34 -18.68 5.13
CA LYS A 314 -9.02 -19.34 3.84
C LYS A 314 -7.74 -18.82 3.18
N GLY A 315 -7.35 -17.58 3.49
CA GLY A 315 -6.24 -16.91 2.84
C GLY A 315 -6.44 -15.41 2.77
N GLY A 316 -5.35 -14.70 2.56
CA GLY A 316 -5.32 -13.24 2.58
C GLY A 316 -4.44 -12.73 1.46
N SER A 317 -4.64 -11.46 1.14
CA SER A 317 -3.81 -10.70 0.23
C SER A 317 -3.38 -9.43 0.92
N VAL A 318 -2.14 -9.03 0.71
CA VAL A 318 -1.66 -7.68 1.01
C VAL A 318 -1.27 -6.99 -0.28
N ILE A 319 -1.78 -5.78 -0.46
CA ILE A 319 -1.42 -4.88 -1.53
C ILE A 319 -0.57 -3.78 -0.93
N PHE A 320 0.59 -3.55 -1.52
CA PHE A 320 1.43 -2.40 -1.26
C PHE A 320 1.37 -1.46 -2.46
N VAL A 321 1.09 -0.19 -2.18
CA VAL A 321 1.14 0.91 -3.16
C VAL A 321 2.45 1.65 -2.92
N VAL A 322 3.48 1.31 -3.70
CA VAL A 322 4.85 1.80 -3.48
C VAL A 322 5.14 2.97 -4.43
N PRO A 323 5.32 4.22 -3.94
CA PRO A 323 5.67 5.33 -4.81
C PRO A 323 7.12 5.20 -5.28
N LEU A 324 7.32 5.02 -6.58
CA LEU A 324 8.65 5.00 -7.17
C LEU A 324 9.14 6.44 -7.36
N ASP A 325 8.34 7.24 -8.07
CA ASP A 325 8.54 8.67 -8.30
C ASP A 325 7.17 9.39 -8.30
N ASP A 326 7.14 10.68 -8.65
CA ASP A 326 5.90 11.47 -8.68
C ASP A 326 4.88 10.98 -9.74
N THR A 327 5.31 10.12 -10.66
CA THR A 327 4.60 9.70 -11.87
C THR A 327 4.48 8.18 -12.03
N HIS A 328 5.12 7.38 -11.19
CA HIS A 328 5.11 5.92 -11.25
C HIS A 328 4.92 5.29 -9.87
N THR A 329 4.12 4.24 -9.85
CA THR A 329 3.79 3.49 -8.64
C THR A 329 4.00 2.02 -8.90
N TRP A 330 4.67 1.31 -8.00
CA TRP A 330 4.69 -0.14 -8.04
C TRP A 330 3.56 -0.69 -7.19
N PHE A 331 2.59 -1.30 -7.86
CA PHE A 331 1.53 -2.06 -7.23
C PHE A 331 2.05 -3.48 -7.00
N LEU A 332 2.33 -3.83 -5.75
CA LEU A 332 2.78 -5.16 -5.35
C LEU A 332 1.65 -5.87 -4.60
N LEU A 333 1.22 -7.01 -5.14
CA LEU A 333 0.28 -7.92 -4.51
C LEU A 333 1.03 -9.15 -4.01
N LEU A 334 0.85 -9.47 -2.74
CA LEU A 334 1.18 -10.78 -2.20
C LEU A 334 -0.11 -11.50 -1.83
N MET A 335 -0.28 -12.70 -2.33
CA MET A 335 -1.39 -13.59 -1.98
C MET A 335 -0.87 -14.76 -1.16
N ALA A 336 -1.60 -15.10 -0.11
CA ALA A 336 -1.30 -16.23 0.75
C ALA A 336 -2.55 -17.11 0.88
N ILE A 337 -2.42 -18.37 0.47
CA ILE A 337 -3.47 -19.37 0.56
C ILE A 337 -3.16 -20.27 1.75
N ARG A 338 -4.08 -20.34 2.71
CA ARG A 338 -3.89 -21.20 3.88
C ARG A 338 -4.15 -22.65 3.54
N THR A 339 -3.24 -23.50 3.98
CA THR A 339 -3.28 -24.94 3.78
C THR A 339 -3.79 -25.70 5.00
N GLY A 340 -3.91 -25.02 6.15
CA GLY A 340 -4.36 -25.59 7.41
C GLY A 340 -3.33 -26.48 8.11
N ARG A 341 -2.10 -26.55 7.58
CA ARG A 341 -0.96 -27.27 8.17
C ARG A 341 0.34 -26.53 7.83
N PRO A 342 1.40 -26.59 8.65
CA PRO A 342 2.65 -25.95 8.32
C PRO A 342 3.16 -26.40 6.95
N VAL A 343 3.58 -25.44 6.12
CA VAL A 343 4.17 -25.72 4.81
C VAL A 343 5.46 -24.93 4.64
N PHE A 344 6.51 -25.65 4.25
CA PHE A 344 7.74 -25.03 3.79
C PHE A 344 7.64 -24.76 2.29
N GLN A 345 7.89 -23.52 1.90
CA GLN A 345 7.95 -23.09 0.51
C GLN A 345 9.39 -22.64 0.22
N GLU A 346 10.11 -23.44 -0.57
CA GLU A 346 11.51 -23.18 -0.92
C GLU A 346 11.69 -21.85 -1.66
N SER A 347 10.76 -21.52 -2.55
CA SER A 347 10.73 -20.25 -3.28
C SER A 347 9.32 -19.70 -3.37
N ILE A 348 9.18 -18.41 -3.08
CA ILE A 348 7.94 -17.65 -3.27
C ILE A 348 8.03 -16.98 -4.64
N PRO A 349 7.24 -17.42 -5.63
CA PRO A 349 7.38 -16.93 -6.99
C PRO A 349 7.02 -15.44 -7.08
N PHE A 350 7.72 -14.75 -7.97
CA PHE A 350 7.38 -13.40 -8.43
C PHE A 350 6.99 -13.42 -9.91
N VAL A 351 5.84 -12.85 -10.20
CA VAL A 351 5.31 -12.64 -11.56
C VAL A 351 5.19 -11.15 -11.82
N GLU A 352 5.93 -10.65 -12.80
CA GLU A 352 5.70 -9.33 -13.34
C GLU A 352 4.46 -9.38 -14.25
N VAL A 353 3.44 -8.60 -13.89
CA VAL A 353 2.17 -8.55 -14.61
C VAL A 353 2.24 -7.37 -15.58
N PRO A 354 2.06 -7.59 -16.90
CA PRO A 354 2.04 -6.49 -17.85
C PRO A 354 0.89 -5.53 -17.56
N GLY A 355 1.16 -4.22 -17.49
CA GLY A 355 0.13 -3.19 -17.34
C GLY A 355 -0.72 -2.97 -18.60
N ALA A 356 -0.25 -3.46 -19.75
CA ALA A 356 -0.93 -3.38 -21.04
C ALA A 356 -0.68 -4.63 -21.89
N ARG A 357 -1.52 -4.83 -22.90
CA ARG A 357 -1.31 -5.84 -23.95
C ARG A 357 -0.16 -5.40 -24.86
N GLU A 358 0.39 -6.35 -25.62
CA GLU A 358 1.46 -6.09 -26.60
C GLU A 358 1.11 -5.01 -27.64
N ASN A 359 -0.17 -4.85 -27.95
CA ASN A 359 -0.65 -3.82 -28.86
C ASN A 359 -0.88 -2.44 -28.21
N GLY A 360 -0.47 -2.27 -26.95
CA GLY A 360 -0.65 -1.05 -26.16
C GLY A 360 -2.05 -0.87 -25.55
N GLY A 361 -3.00 -1.79 -25.81
CA GLY A 361 -4.35 -1.72 -25.25
C GLY A 361 -4.41 -2.22 -23.80
N PHE A 362 -5.37 -1.72 -23.03
CA PHE A 362 -5.60 -2.19 -21.66
C PHE A 362 -6.05 -3.66 -21.58
N ILE A 363 -5.71 -4.31 -20.47
CA ILE A 363 -6.17 -5.66 -20.12
C ILE A 363 -7.49 -5.51 -19.36
N LEU A 364 -8.62 -5.63 -20.04
CA LEU A 364 -9.94 -5.32 -19.46
C LEU A 364 -10.73 -6.56 -18.96
N ASP A 365 -10.15 -7.75 -19.10
CA ASP A 365 -10.73 -9.05 -18.74
C ASP A 365 -10.15 -9.62 -17.44
N THR A 366 -9.52 -8.78 -16.62
CA THR A 366 -9.10 -9.07 -15.25
C THR A 366 -9.44 -7.87 -14.37
N ALA A 367 -9.64 -8.08 -13.06
CA ALA A 367 -9.93 -6.99 -12.13
C ALA A 367 -8.77 -5.98 -12.08
N ASN A 368 -7.55 -6.47 -11.80
CA ASN A 368 -6.34 -5.63 -11.74
C ASN A 368 -6.08 -4.84 -13.03
N GLY A 369 -6.37 -5.41 -14.20
CA GLY A 369 -6.18 -4.71 -15.47
C GLY A 369 -7.25 -3.62 -15.72
N GLN A 370 -8.44 -3.79 -15.16
CA GLN A 370 -9.45 -2.72 -15.14
C GLN A 370 -9.07 -1.62 -14.15
N ASP A 371 -8.56 -1.94 -12.96
CA ASP A 371 -8.05 -0.94 -12.01
C ASP A 371 -6.92 -0.13 -12.64
N HIS A 372 -5.96 -0.82 -13.25
CA HIS A 372 -4.86 -0.19 -13.98
C HIS A 372 -5.39 0.77 -15.05
N MET A 373 -6.41 0.38 -15.81
CA MET A 373 -7.05 1.28 -16.77
C MET A 373 -7.71 2.48 -16.07
N ALA A 374 -8.48 2.24 -15.02
CA ALA A 374 -9.24 3.28 -14.31
C ALA A 374 -8.32 4.36 -13.72
N VAL A 375 -7.18 3.98 -13.13
CA VAL A 375 -6.23 4.93 -12.55
C VAL A 375 -5.37 5.62 -13.61
N VAL A 376 -4.85 4.89 -14.60
CA VAL A 376 -3.99 5.50 -15.64
C VAL A 376 -4.78 6.49 -16.51
N THR A 377 -6.07 6.25 -16.73
CA THR A 377 -6.91 7.16 -17.52
C THR A 377 -7.30 8.45 -16.80
N GLN A 378 -6.99 8.59 -15.51
CA GLN A 378 -7.07 9.87 -14.78
C GLN A 378 -5.87 10.79 -15.06
N GLY A 379 -4.87 10.28 -15.80
CA GLY A 379 -3.63 10.97 -16.13
C GLY A 379 -2.45 10.51 -15.28
N THR A 380 -1.26 11.03 -15.58
CA THR A 380 -0.05 10.70 -14.81
C THR A 380 -0.20 11.13 -13.34
N THR A 381 -0.76 12.31 -13.11
CA THR A 381 -1.18 12.79 -11.79
C THR A 381 -2.60 13.31 -11.91
N ALA A 382 -3.53 12.74 -11.14
CA ALA A 382 -4.93 13.17 -11.18
C ALA A 382 -5.09 14.64 -10.76
N HIS A 383 -5.92 15.37 -11.50
CA HIS A 383 -6.27 16.78 -11.25
C HIS A 383 -7.40 16.88 -10.21
N ARG A 384 -7.04 16.73 -8.93
CA ARG A 384 -7.99 16.82 -7.79
C ARG A 384 -8.53 18.24 -7.55
N ASP A 385 -7.99 19.22 -8.28
CA ASP A 385 -8.44 20.60 -8.34
C ASP A 385 -9.62 20.82 -9.31
N ASP A 386 -9.97 19.82 -10.14
CA ASP A 386 -11.10 19.86 -11.08
C ASP A 386 -12.11 18.69 -10.86
N GLU A 387 -11.91 17.88 -9.82
CA GLU A 387 -12.78 16.73 -9.55
C GLU A 387 -14.09 17.13 -8.84
N HIS A 388 -15.09 16.26 -8.95
CA HIS A 388 -16.40 16.45 -8.32
C HIS A 388 -16.76 15.22 -7.49
N LEU A 389 -16.46 15.26 -6.20
CA LEU A 389 -16.68 14.15 -5.28
C LEU A 389 -18.17 13.91 -5.01
N GLY A 390 -18.56 12.64 -5.05
CA GLY A 390 -19.88 12.13 -4.73
C GLY A 390 -19.99 11.59 -3.30
N THR A 391 -21.16 11.03 -2.98
CA THR A 391 -21.41 10.42 -1.66
C THR A 391 -20.62 9.13 -1.39
N SER A 392 -20.08 8.53 -2.45
CA SER A 392 -19.20 7.36 -2.38
C SER A 392 -17.82 7.69 -1.85
N ASP A 393 -17.37 8.93 -2.05
CA ASP A 393 -15.96 9.29 -1.95
C ASP A 393 -15.57 9.75 -0.54
N VAL A 394 -16.41 9.43 0.45
CA VAL A 394 -16.16 9.76 1.86
C VAL A 394 -14.86 9.13 2.35
N GLY A 395 -14.55 7.90 1.91
CA GLY A 395 -13.28 7.24 2.22
C GLY A 395 -12.07 7.99 1.66
N ILE A 396 -12.17 8.51 0.44
CA ILE A 396 -11.13 9.31 -0.22
C ILE A 396 -10.91 10.63 0.55
N VAL A 397 -11.98 11.35 0.89
CA VAL A 397 -11.88 12.59 1.69
C VAL A 397 -11.25 12.32 3.05
N LEU A 398 -11.68 11.25 3.72
CA LEU A 398 -11.14 10.85 5.03
C LEU A 398 -9.64 10.54 4.95
N TYR A 399 -9.23 9.83 3.89
CA TYR A 399 -7.83 9.48 3.68
C TYR A 399 -6.94 10.69 3.42
N ARG A 400 -7.38 11.64 2.61
CA ARG A 400 -6.66 12.90 2.37
C ARG A 400 -6.55 13.76 3.63
N GLN A 401 -7.62 13.81 4.44
CA GLN A 401 -7.58 14.45 5.75
C GLN A 401 -6.57 13.78 6.67
N LEU A 402 -6.56 12.45 6.70
CA LEU A 402 -5.61 11.67 7.50
C LEU A 402 -4.16 11.91 7.06
N LEU A 403 -3.89 11.97 5.75
CA LEU A 403 -2.56 12.32 5.21
C LEU A 403 -2.11 13.70 5.70
N ASN A 404 -2.96 14.72 5.55
CA ASN A 404 -2.68 16.07 6.03
C ASN A 404 -2.40 16.11 7.53
N GLU A 405 -3.24 15.44 8.31
CA GLU A 405 -3.07 15.37 9.76
C GLU A 405 -1.75 14.70 10.14
N GLN A 406 -1.38 13.58 9.52
CA GLN A 406 -0.12 12.90 9.83
C GLN A 406 1.11 13.71 9.39
N MET A 407 1.01 14.46 8.28
CA MET A 407 2.06 15.41 7.89
C MET A 407 2.20 16.54 8.91
N GLU A 408 1.09 17.11 9.40
CA GLU A 408 1.11 18.15 10.46
C GLU A 408 1.72 17.63 11.77
N ARG A 409 1.40 16.40 12.16
CA ARG A 409 2.00 15.74 13.34
C ARG A 409 3.51 15.60 13.19
N MET A 410 3.98 15.17 12.02
CA MET A 410 5.40 15.08 11.68
C MET A 410 6.09 16.45 11.69
N GLU A 411 5.46 17.47 11.12
CA GLU A 411 5.96 18.86 11.16
C GLU A 411 6.04 19.40 12.60
N GLY A 412 5.18 18.92 13.49
CA GLY A 412 5.22 19.15 14.94
C GLY A 412 6.28 18.32 15.70
N GLY A 413 7.09 17.52 15.01
CA GLY A 413 8.15 16.69 15.60
C GLY A 413 7.66 15.37 16.21
N GLN A 414 6.43 14.95 15.89
CA GLN A 414 5.84 13.70 16.37
C GLN A 414 5.94 12.61 15.31
N ASP A 415 6.05 11.35 15.72
CA ASP A 415 5.94 10.24 14.77
C ASP A 415 4.52 10.19 14.17
N PRO A 416 4.40 9.99 12.84
CA PRO A 416 3.10 9.76 12.22
C PRO A 416 2.57 8.37 12.61
N MET A 417 1.28 8.12 12.40
CA MET A 417 0.65 6.84 12.78
C MET A 417 1.37 5.64 12.18
N ASN A 418 1.28 4.48 12.84
CA ASN A 418 1.93 3.22 12.44
C ASN A 418 3.47 3.20 12.47
N VAL A 419 4.12 4.25 12.99
CA VAL A 419 5.56 4.23 13.29
C VAL A 419 5.77 3.68 14.69
N ARG A 420 6.31 2.46 14.78
CA ARG A 420 6.56 1.75 16.04
C ARG A 420 8.07 1.62 16.26
N ARG A 421 8.61 2.26 17.29
CA ARG A 421 10.06 2.25 17.59
C ARG A 421 10.43 1.46 18.84
N ASP A 422 9.45 1.05 19.64
CA ASP A 422 9.68 0.22 20.82
C ASP A 422 10.02 -1.21 20.38
N PRO A 423 11.23 -1.72 20.63
CA PRO A 423 11.64 -3.06 20.21
C PRO A 423 10.88 -4.19 20.96
N THR A 424 10.16 -3.86 22.04
CA THR A 424 9.31 -4.80 22.76
C THR A 424 7.89 -4.89 22.20
N ASP A 425 7.52 -3.99 21.27
CA ASP A 425 6.28 -4.09 20.52
C ASP A 425 6.39 -5.18 19.46
N HIS A 426 6.04 -6.40 19.85
CA HIS A 426 5.94 -7.56 18.94
C HIS A 426 4.61 -7.61 18.19
N GLY A 427 3.85 -6.51 18.16
CA GLY A 427 2.49 -6.47 17.63
C GLY A 427 2.41 -6.97 16.19
N ILE A 428 1.61 -8.02 15.99
CA ILE A 428 1.22 -8.49 14.67
C ILE A 428 0.04 -7.64 14.20
N ILE A 429 0.12 -7.17 12.96
CA ILE A 429 -1.00 -6.49 12.30
C ILE A 429 -1.81 -7.57 11.59
N ASP A 430 -2.96 -7.91 12.17
CA ASP A 430 -3.78 -8.98 11.65
C ASP A 430 -4.61 -8.56 10.42
N VAL A 431 -4.62 -9.41 9.39
CA VAL A 431 -5.75 -9.50 8.45
C VAL A 431 -6.99 -9.79 9.29
N PRO A 432 -7.98 -8.89 9.31
CA PRO A 432 -9.22 -9.12 10.03
C PRO A 432 -9.89 -10.37 9.46
N GLY A 433 -10.03 -11.44 10.24
CA GLY A 433 -10.21 -12.74 9.61
C GLY A 433 -10.61 -13.91 10.49
N GLY A 434 -11.40 -13.67 11.53
CA GLY A 434 -12.06 -14.73 12.30
C GLY A 434 -13.20 -14.16 13.14
N GLU A 435 -13.91 -15.01 13.90
CA GLU A 435 -14.90 -14.61 14.92
C GLU A 435 -14.36 -13.64 15.99
N GLN A 436 -13.07 -13.31 15.95
CA GLN A 436 -12.49 -12.22 16.70
C GLN A 436 -13.16 -10.92 16.28
N SER A 437 -14.09 -10.49 17.11
CA SER A 437 -14.53 -9.12 17.17
C SER A 437 -13.29 -8.25 17.36
N LEU A 438 -12.89 -7.53 16.31
CA LEU A 438 -12.46 -6.15 16.55
C LEU A 438 -13.58 -5.54 17.42
N GLU A 439 -13.22 -4.89 18.52
CA GLU A 439 -14.21 -4.32 19.45
C GLU A 439 -15.37 -3.68 18.67
N PRO A 440 -16.64 -3.85 19.10
CA PRO A 440 -17.80 -3.40 18.34
C PRO A 440 -17.56 -2.02 17.78
N VAL A 441 -17.45 -1.97 16.45
CA VAL A 441 -16.99 -0.78 15.75
C VAL A 441 -17.97 0.34 16.03
N ASP A 442 -17.42 1.50 16.35
CA ASP A 442 -18.17 2.67 16.75
C ASP A 442 -19.02 3.18 15.58
N THR A 443 -20.27 2.72 15.46
CA THR A 443 -21.17 3.07 14.34
C THR A 443 -21.62 4.54 14.33
N ARG A 444 -21.07 5.40 15.19
CA ARG A 444 -21.43 6.84 15.28
C ARG A 444 -20.78 7.63 14.13
N PRO A 445 -21.34 8.78 13.72
CA PRO A 445 -20.79 9.60 12.63
C PRO A 445 -19.33 10.01 12.83
N TRP A 446 -18.60 10.18 11.71
CA TRP A 446 -17.19 10.57 11.65
C TRP A 446 -16.83 11.73 12.60
N SER A 447 -17.65 12.78 12.67
CA SER A 447 -17.44 13.95 13.54
C SER A 447 -17.38 13.62 15.05
N ARG A 448 -17.98 12.49 15.46
CA ARG A 448 -17.93 11.98 16.84
C ARG A 448 -16.79 10.99 17.04
N GLN A 449 -16.47 10.17 16.03
CA GLN A 449 -15.33 9.27 16.05
C GLN A 449 -14.00 10.06 16.11
N ARG A 450 -13.84 11.10 15.27
CA ARG A 450 -12.63 11.96 15.23
C ARG A 450 -12.26 12.53 16.59
N ARG A 451 -13.24 13.01 17.37
CA ARG A 451 -13.01 13.56 18.72
C ARG A 451 -12.52 12.50 19.70
N ARG A 452 -13.04 11.27 19.65
CA ARG A 452 -12.58 10.17 20.50
C ARG A 452 -11.22 9.65 20.07
N TRP A 453 -10.98 9.56 18.77
CA TRP A 453 -9.67 9.20 18.22
C TRP A 453 -8.62 10.23 18.66
N ALA A 454 -8.89 11.52 18.51
CA ALA A 454 -8.00 12.60 18.97
C ALA A 454 -7.77 12.55 20.50
N ALA A 455 -8.80 12.28 21.29
CA ALA A 455 -8.68 12.15 22.75
C ALA A 455 -7.77 10.99 23.17
N ARG A 456 -7.91 9.81 22.55
CA ARG A 456 -7.05 8.63 22.85
C ARG A 456 -5.58 8.86 22.50
N HIS A 457 -5.31 9.63 21.44
CA HIS A 457 -3.95 9.89 20.98
C HIS A 457 -3.32 11.13 21.63
N ALA A 458 -4.13 12.02 22.23
CA ALA A 458 -3.63 13.07 23.11
C ALA A 458 -3.12 12.50 24.46
N GLU A 459 -3.76 11.46 24.99
CA GLU A 459 -3.35 10.81 26.24
C GLU A 459 -2.05 10.01 26.10
N GLY A 460 -1.74 9.48 24.92
CA GLY A 460 -0.46 8.81 24.62
C GLY A 460 0.77 9.74 24.56
N GLN A 461 0.58 11.06 24.60
CA GLN A 461 1.67 12.05 24.51
C GLN A 461 2.05 12.69 25.84
N HIS A 462 1.39 12.34 26.95
CA HIS A 462 1.74 12.83 28.31
C HIS A 462 2.14 11.71 29.28
N GLY A 463 2.15 10.46 28.83
CA GLY A 463 2.49 9.30 29.65
C GLY A 463 3.99 9.03 29.78
N SER A 464 4.81 9.98 30.22
CA SER A 464 6.15 9.63 30.75
C SER A 464 6.84 10.66 31.67
N ARG A 465 6.24 11.81 32.04
CA ARG A 465 6.98 12.81 32.82
C ARG A 465 6.38 13.36 34.12
N ASP A 466 5.11 13.15 34.45
CA ASP A 466 4.54 13.82 35.63
C ASP A 466 3.85 12.88 36.65
N ARG A 467 4.47 11.76 36.99
CA ARG A 467 4.02 10.91 38.13
C ARG A 467 5.14 10.51 39.09
N GLU A 468 6.08 11.42 39.35
CA GLU A 468 7.08 11.19 40.41
C GLU A 468 7.47 12.44 41.22
N ILE A 469 6.62 13.48 41.30
CA ILE A 469 6.94 14.68 42.09
C ILE A 469 5.90 15.05 43.19
N ASP A 470 4.73 14.42 43.28
CA ASP A 470 3.72 14.78 44.31
C ASP A 470 3.50 13.74 45.41
N ALA A 471 4.56 13.00 45.78
CA ALA A 471 4.54 12.10 46.93
C ALA A 471 5.72 12.30 47.87
N GLN A 472 6.12 13.55 48.14
CA GLN A 472 7.08 13.84 49.23
C GLN A 472 6.99 15.30 49.71
N ALA A 473 5.83 15.72 50.21
CA ALA A 473 5.73 16.95 50.99
C ALA A 473 4.59 16.84 52.02
N GLN A 474 4.85 16.21 53.17
CA GLN A 474 4.38 16.65 54.51
C GLN A 474 4.79 15.65 55.63
N GLY A 475 5.66 16.13 56.53
CA GLY A 475 6.01 15.53 57.84
C GLY A 475 7.27 14.65 57.81
N THR A 476 8.34 14.85 58.58
CA THR A 476 8.57 15.62 59.82
C THR A 476 10.10 15.82 60.02
N ALA A 477 10.46 16.97 60.60
CA ALA A 477 11.73 17.46 61.19
C ALA A 477 12.98 16.55 61.36
N SER A 478 14.15 17.16 61.08
CA SER A 478 15.55 16.72 61.33
C SER A 478 15.92 16.49 62.80
N PRO A 479 17.10 15.87 63.04
CA PRO A 479 18.14 16.57 63.80
C PRO A 479 19.55 16.55 63.16
N ALA A 480 20.37 17.50 63.65
CA ALA A 480 21.66 17.98 63.15
C ALA A 480 22.85 16.96 63.25
N PRO A 481 23.98 17.21 62.54
CA PRO A 481 25.09 16.27 62.40
C PRO A 481 26.19 16.46 63.47
N PRO A 482 27.03 15.43 63.72
CA PRO A 482 28.24 15.56 64.55
C PRO A 482 29.46 16.05 63.73
N PRO A 483 30.51 16.58 64.38
CA PRO A 483 31.59 17.30 63.71
C PRO A 483 32.81 16.43 63.33
N VAL A 484 33.59 17.02 62.43
CA VAL A 484 34.81 16.55 61.75
C VAL A 484 36.01 16.34 62.69
N VAL A 485 36.81 15.31 62.42
CA VAL A 485 38.23 15.22 62.86
C VAL A 485 39.11 14.85 61.65
N ARG A 486 40.21 15.58 61.49
CA ARG A 486 41.28 15.43 60.48
C ARG A 486 42.34 14.41 60.95
N GLU A 487 43.02 13.74 60.01
CA GLU A 487 44.48 13.42 59.96
C GLU A 487 44.75 12.44 58.79
N HIS A 488 45.48 12.82 57.74
CA HIS A 488 46.95 12.83 57.51
C HIS A 488 47.53 11.54 56.89
N ARG A 489 48.10 11.72 55.67
CA ARG A 489 49.16 10.94 54.98
C ARG A 489 48.78 9.49 54.57
N GLU A 490 49.27 8.89 53.48
CA GLU A 490 50.58 8.99 52.85
C GLU A 490 50.56 8.44 51.41
N VAL A 491 51.60 8.82 50.66
CA VAL A 491 51.91 8.50 49.26
C VAL A 491 52.42 7.06 49.12
N THR A 492 52.04 6.32 48.06
CA THR A 492 53.01 5.50 47.32
C THR A 492 52.57 5.18 45.89
N LEU A 493 53.52 5.39 44.97
CA LEU A 493 53.51 5.03 43.55
C LEU A 493 53.53 3.51 43.34
N ARG A 494 52.85 3.03 42.31
CA ARG A 494 53.44 2.27 41.19
C ARG A 494 52.49 2.23 40.01
#